data_AF-A0A182N7I4-F1
#
_entry.id   AF-A0A182N7I4-F1
#
_cell.length_a   1.000
_cell.length_b   1.000
_cell.length_c   1.000
_cell.angle_alpha   90.00
_cell.angle_beta   90.00
_cell.angle_gamma   90.00
#
_symmetry.space_group_name_H-M   'P 1'
#
loop_
_entity.id
_entity.type
_entity.pdbx_description
1 polymer ?
#
loop_
_entity_poly.entity_id
_entity_poly.type
_entity_poly.pdbx_seq_one_letter_code
_entity_poly.pdbx_strand_id
1 'polypeptide(L)'
;MVEMNGNMLVKCEPNNEEAELFNSLVGNGDDQLLLQQQELRFLCLYKLKTSEETVALLEAQQIDIECLRKMRIEDVDVLFDGKPLGPKILFREAFLEWREEIGLPCKSIRSLSCRKRSCDSYEFQAENPPKHNLQPSPQPWDDFSLQPQTVLQEREAVAQHDNPAISYRLFPWPMTPGTLKDVLNSSAIGRSIMAMGCLGGLGKSLQYQLTAIIIDYHMEYEAKITTPQLENYAYCITTLLPHENALTYHIPRGPNRRNPGGSLYSRFINQKISKKALAIGNSLAAT
;
A
#
# COMPACT_ATOMS: atom_id res chain seq x y z
N MET A 1 -32.01 42.96 -41.25
CA MET A 1 -31.73 41.50 -41.31
C MET A 1 -30.32 41.36 -41.88
N VAL A 2 -29.35 41.01 -41.03
CA VAL A 2 -28.83 39.61 -40.86
C VAL A 2 -27.74 39.39 -41.93
N GLU A 3 -26.49 38.99 -41.70
CA GLU A 3 -25.68 38.54 -40.54
C GLU A 3 -24.21 38.52 -41.05
N MET A 4 -23.23 39.01 -40.29
CA MET A 4 -22.23 38.27 -39.50
C MET A 4 -21.17 37.43 -40.25
N ASN A 5 -19.91 37.73 -39.89
CA ASN A 5 -18.75 36.85 -39.64
C ASN A 5 -18.18 36.05 -40.83
N GLY A 6 -16.89 36.05 -41.15
CA GLY A 6 -15.69 36.12 -40.31
C GLY A 6 -14.95 34.80 -40.48
N ASN A 7 -13.94 34.74 -41.35
CA ASN A 7 -13.06 33.56 -41.51
C ASN A 7 -11.61 34.04 -41.73
N MET A 8 -10.90 34.33 -40.63
CA MET A 8 -9.44 34.25 -40.61
C MET A 8 -9.06 32.78 -40.53
N LEU A 9 -8.50 32.25 -41.62
CA LEU A 9 -7.97 30.90 -41.68
C LEU A 9 -6.61 30.89 -40.95
N VAL A 10 -6.61 30.57 -39.65
CA VAL A 10 -5.38 30.25 -38.91
C VAL A 10 -4.93 28.86 -39.38
N LYS A 11 -3.89 28.82 -40.22
CA LYS A 11 -3.10 27.60 -40.42
C LYS A 11 -2.38 27.31 -39.12
N CYS A 12 -2.95 26.44 -38.29
CA CYS A 12 -2.19 25.82 -37.21
C CYS A 12 -1.16 24.90 -37.86
N GLU A 13 0.11 25.30 -37.83
CA GLU A 13 1.19 24.36 -38.02
C GLU A 13 1.12 23.31 -36.89
N PRO A 14 1.28 22.01 -37.18
CA PRO A 14 1.43 21.03 -36.13
C PRO A 14 2.77 21.28 -35.44
N ASN A 15 2.74 21.50 -34.12
CA ASN A 15 3.90 21.60 -33.24
C ASN A 15 4.90 20.48 -33.54
N ASN A 16 5.99 20.83 -34.24
CA ASN A 16 7.07 19.92 -34.62
C ASN A 16 8.07 19.67 -33.46
N GLU A 17 7.80 20.21 -32.26
CA GLU A 17 8.70 20.10 -31.11
C GLU A 17 8.64 18.71 -30.42
N GLU A 18 7.54 17.96 -30.56
CA GLU A 18 7.46 16.57 -30.05
C GLU A 18 8.23 15.56 -30.91
N ALA A 19 8.37 15.84 -32.21
CA ALA A 19 9.04 14.95 -33.16
C ALA A 19 10.57 15.01 -33.04
N GLU A 20 11.14 16.13 -32.60
CA GLU A 20 12.60 16.25 -32.39
C GLU A 20 13.06 15.57 -31.09
N LEU A 21 12.21 15.49 -30.07
CA LEU A 21 12.51 14.76 -28.82
C LEU A 21 12.64 13.24 -29.04
N PHE A 22 11.90 12.68 -29.98
CA PHE A 22 11.96 11.25 -30.32
C PHE A 22 13.13 10.89 -31.26
N ASN A 23 13.65 11.85 -32.01
CA ASN A 23 14.68 11.62 -33.04
C ASN A 23 16.12 11.73 -32.53
N SER A 24 16.35 12.14 -31.29
CA SER A 24 17.70 12.07 -30.66
C SER A 24 18.07 10.64 -30.21
N LEU A 25 17.23 9.65 -30.54
CA LEU A 25 17.28 8.27 -30.08
C LEU A 25 18.18 7.37 -30.96
N VAL A 26 19.42 7.76 -31.23
CA VAL A 26 20.45 6.81 -31.74
C VAL A 26 21.86 7.29 -31.36
N GLY A 27 22.40 6.90 -30.19
CA GLY A 27 23.86 6.68 -30.09
C GLY A 27 24.53 6.92 -28.73
N ASN A 28 24.97 5.80 -28.15
CA ASN A 28 26.05 5.61 -27.14
C ASN A 28 25.62 5.55 -25.66
N GLY A 29 26.37 4.78 -24.87
CA GLY A 29 26.06 4.41 -23.47
C GLY A 29 25.91 5.57 -22.47
N ASP A 30 26.09 6.82 -22.90
CA ASP A 30 25.75 8.03 -22.14
C ASP A 30 24.24 8.34 -22.19
N ASP A 31 23.51 7.78 -23.16
CA ASP A 31 22.06 7.96 -23.36
C ASP A 31 21.24 7.44 -22.17
N GLN A 32 21.70 6.40 -21.48
CA GLN A 32 20.95 5.81 -20.36
C GLN A 32 20.92 6.71 -19.12
N LEU A 33 22.03 7.41 -18.83
CA LEU A 33 22.11 8.39 -17.73
C LEU A 33 21.28 9.63 -18.04
N LEU A 34 21.30 10.09 -19.29
CA LEU A 34 20.48 11.21 -19.76
C LEU A 34 18.98 10.89 -19.68
N LEU A 35 18.56 9.69 -20.10
CA LEU A 35 17.18 9.24 -19.97
C LEU A 35 16.73 9.22 -18.51
N GLN A 36 17.55 8.64 -17.63
CA GLN A 36 17.22 8.50 -16.21
C GLN A 36 17.14 9.87 -15.52
N GLN A 37 18.01 10.80 -15.90
CA GLN A 37 17.96 12.19 -15.42
C GLN A 37 16.70 12.91 -15.93
N GLN A 38 16.31 12.70 -17.18
CA GLN A 38 15.10 13.29 -17.75
C GLN A 38 13.83 12.75 -17.09
N GLU A 39 13.77 11.45 -16.79
CA GLU A 39 12.65 10.85 -16.05
C GLU A 39 12.56 11.39 -14.61
N LEU A 40 13.70 11.57 -13.93
CA LEU A 40 13.76 12.15 -12.60
C LEU A 40 13.22 13.58 -12.61
N ARG A 41 13.66 14.41 -13.55
CA ARG A 41 13.17 15.79 -13.72
C ARG A 41 11.67 15.82 -13.95
N PHE A 42 11.17 14.93 -14.83
CA PHE A 42 9.74 14.83 -15.10
C PHE A 42 8.95 14.51 -13.82
N LEU A 43 9.40 13.51 -13.07
CA LEU A 43 8.78 13.13 -11.80
C LEU A 43 8.79 14.30 -10.81
N CYS A 44 9.93 14.95 -10.61
CA CYS A 44 10.06 15.97 -9.58
C CYS A 44 9.31 17.27 -9.92
N LEU A 45 9.38 17.75 -11.16
CA LEU A 45 8.75 19.02 -11.56
C LEU A 45 7.24 18.88 -11.77
N TYR A 46 6.80 17.80 -12.42
CA TYR A 46 5.40 17.66 -12.80
C TYR A 46 4.58 16.88 -11.77
N LYS A 47 5.15 15.82 -11.19
CA LYS A 47 4.41 14.96 -10.26
C LYS A 47 4.55 15.43 -8.82
N LEU A 48 5.78 15.64 -8.36
CA LEU A 48 6.05 16.10 -6.99
C LEU A 48 5.88 17.62 -6.84
N LYS A 49 5.80 18.37 -7.95
CA LYS A 49 5.71 19.84 -7.97
C LYS A 49 6.80 20.52 -7.12
N THR A 50 7.98 19.91 -7.10
CA THR A 50 9.13 20.40 -6.31
C THR A 50 9.86 21.51 -7.07
N SER A 51 10.55 22.39 -6.34
CA SER A 51 11.34 23.46 -6.96
C SER A 51 12.52 22.92 -7.75
N GLU A 52 12.94 23.66 -8.78
CA GLU A 52 14.12 23.32 -9.60
C GLU A 52 15.41 23.19 -8.77
N GLU A 53 15.53 23.98 -7.70
CA GLU A 53 16.61 23.85 -6.72
C GLU A 53 16.65 22.48 -6.03
N THR A 54 15.48 21.90 -5.75
CA THR A 54 15.37 20.57 -5.14
C THR A 54 15.79 19.48 -6.12
N VAL A 55 15.42 19.63 -7.39
CA VAL A 55 15.82 18.71 -8.47
C VAL A 55 17.32 18.74 -8.67
N ALA A 56 17.93 19.93 -8.73
CA ALA A 56 19.37 20.09 -8.82
C ALA A 56 20.10 19.45 -7.63
N LEU A 57 19.48 19.49 -6.44
CA LEU A 57 20.04 18.88 -5.23
C LEU A 57 19.99 17.35 -5.28
N LEU A 58 18.91 16.76 -5.81
CA LEU A 58 18.81 15.31 -6.04
C LEU A 58 19.85 14.86 -7.07
N GLU A 59 19.99 15.60 -8.17
CA GLU A 59 20.99 15.33 -9.21
C GLU A 59 22.42 15.42 -8.68
N ALA A 60 22.74 16.44 -7.89
CA ALA A 60 24.05 16.61 -7.28
C ALA A 60 24.43 15.46 -6.33
N GLN A 61 23.43 14.82 -5.70
CA GLN A 61 23.62 13.66 -4.83
C GLN A 61 23.49 12.32 -5.57
N GLN A 62 23.37 12.33 -6.90
CA GLN A 62 23.17 11.14 -7.74
C GLN A 62 21.95 10.30 -7.30
N ILE A 63 20.87 10.96 -6.88
CA ILE A 63 19.63 10.31 -6.48
C ILE A 63 18.77 10.12 -7.71
N ASP A 64 18.65 8.88 -8.17
CA ASP A 64 17.74 8.49 -9.25
C ASP A 64 16.35 8.08 -8.71
N ILE A 65 15.44 7.73 -9.61
CA ILE A 65 14.07 7.28 -9.26
C ILE A 65 14.11 6.01 -8.39
N GLU A 66 15.07 5.12 -8.62
CA GLU A 66 15.24 3.89 -7.83
C GLU A 66 15.68 4.20 -6.40
N CYS A 67 16.54 5.18 -6.21
CA CYS A 67 16.92 5.73 -4.91
C CYS A 67 15.72 6.38 -4.24
N LEU A 68 14.92 7.21 -4.93
CA LEU A 68 13.68 7.77 -4.38
C LEU A 68 12.70 6.68 -3.93
N ARG A 69 12.60 5.55 -4.65
CA ARG A 69 11.79 4.39 -4.25
C ARG A 69 12.31 3.68 -2.99
N LYS A 70 13.56 3.89 -2.59
CA LYS A 70 14.18 3.26 -1.41
C LYS A 70 14.44 4.25 -0.28
N MET A 71 14.38 5.55 -0.59
CA MET A 71 14.68 6.66 0.31
C MET A 71 13.74 6.64 1.52
N ARG A 72 14.34 6.75 2.71
CA ARG A 72 13.63 6.85 3.98
C ARG A 72 13.46 8.32 4.36
N ILE A 73 12.61 8.55 5.35
CA ILE A 73 12.31 9.91 5.84
C ILE A 73 13.54 10.54 6.51
N GLU A 74 14.36 9.73 7.14
CA GLU A 74 15.64 10.13 7.72
C GLU A 74 16.64 10.54 6.63
N ASP A 75 16.61 9.89 5.46
CA ASP A 75 17.48 10.24 4.34
C ASP A 75 17.07 11.61 3.74
N VAL A 76 15.76 11.96 3.79
CA VAL A 76 15.27 13.31 3.43
C VAL A 76 15.76 14.34 4.44
N ASP A 77 15.84 13.99 5.71
CA ASP A 77 16.36 14.90 6.73
C ASP A 77 17.82 15.24 6.51
N VAL A 78 18.63 14.26 6.08
CA VAL A 78 20.03 14.44 5.70
C VAL A 78 20.16 15.22 4.39
N LEU A 79 19.32 14.93 3.40
CA LEU A 79 19.35 15.59 2.09
C LEU A 79 19.19 17.12 2.21
N PHE A 80 18.37 17.57 3.15
CA PHE A 80 18.10 18.98 3.41
C PHE A 80 18.85 19.53 4.63
N ASP A 81 19.89 18.85 5.12
CA ASP A 81 20.68 19.37 6.23
C ASP A 81 21.38 20.68 5.84
N GLY A 82 21.30 21.69 6.71
CA GLY A 82 21.78 23.04 6.42
C GLY A 82 20.98 23.83 5.37
N LYS A 83 19.82 23.33 4.89
CA LYS A 83 18.92 24.05 3.97
C LYS A 83 17.72 24.67 4.70
N PRO A 84 17.05 25.67 4.09
CA PRO A 84 15.82 26.24 4.66
C PRO A 84 14.75 25.15 4.89
N LEU A 85 13.99 25.29 5.98
CA LEU A 85 13.00 24.30 6.37
C LEU A 85 11.82 24.19 5.38
N GLY A 86 11.46 25.27 4.70
CA GLY A 86 10.31 25.32 3.78
C GLY A 86 10.40 24.28 2.64
N PRO A 87 11.45 24.31 1.80
CA PRO A 87 11.67 23.32 0.73
C PRO A 87 11.67 21.87 1.25
N LYS A 88 12.24 21.64 2.44
CA LYS A 88 12.25 20.32 3.08
C LYS A 88 10.84 19.83 3.39
N ILE A 89 9.97 20.69 3.91
CA ILE A 89 8.57 20.33 4.21
C ILE A 89 7.83 19.99 2.92
N LEU A 90 7.91 20.87 1.91
CA LEU A 90 7.23 20.69 0.62
C LEU A 90 7.67 19.40 -0.08
N PHE A 91 8.99 19.16 -0.14
CA PHE A 91 9.52 17.93 -0.71
C PHE A 91 9.08 16.71 0.09
N ARG A 92 9.15 16.75 1.42
CA ARG A 92 8.74 15.62 2.28
C ARG A 92 7.26 15.28 2.08
N GLU A 93 6.39 16.27 2.01
CA GLU A 93 4.94 16.07 1.81
C GLU A 93 4.66 15.45 0.44
N ALA A 94 5.14 16.08 -0.64
CA ALA A 94 4.97 15.56 -1.99
C ALA A 94 5.59 14.17 -2.17
N PHE A 95 6.76 13.94 -1.57
CA PHE A 95 7.40 12.63 -1.55
C PHE A 95 6.53 11.60 -0.85
N LEU A 96 5.96 11.90 0.32
CA LEU A 96 5.08 10.99 1.05
C LEU A 96 3.81 10.65 0.26
N GLU A 97 3.18 11.64 -0.35
CA GLU A 97 2.00 11.46 -1.21
C GLU A 97 2.34 10.57 -2.41
N TRP A 98 3.43 10.87 -3.13
CA TRP A 98 3.89 10.03 -4.22
C TRP A 98 4.23 8.61 -3.79
N ARG A 99 4.83 8.44 -2.61
CA ARG A 99 5.13 7.13 -2.01
C ARG A 99 3.86 6.35 -1.70
N GLU A 100 2.81 7.02 -1.24
CA GLU A 100 1.49 6.42 -1.02
C GLU A 100 0.83 6.02 -2.36
N GLU A 101 0.87 6.89 -3.37
CA GLU A 101 0.32 6.62 -4.71
C GLU A 101 0.97 5.40 -5.39
N ILE A 102 2.31 5.29 -5.31
CA ILE A 102 3.03 4.14 -5.89
C ILE A 102 2.95 2.90 -4.98
N GLY A 103 2.22 2.96 -3.87
CA GLY A 103 1.99 1.84 -2.96
C GLY A 103 3.19 1.47 -2.08
N LEU A 104 4.14 2.38 -1.91
CA LEU A 104 5.36 2.22 -1.12
C LEU A 104 5.42 3.24 0.06
N PRO A 105 4.47 3.26 1.00
CA PRO A 105 4.43 4.27 2.06
C PRO A 105 5.66 4.18 2.97
N CYS A 106 6.24 5.34 3.31
CA CYS A 106 7.37 5.42 4.23
C CYS A 106 6.91 5.12 5.66
N LYS A 107 7.32 3.96 6.21
CA LYS A 107 7.02 3.59 7.60
C LYS A 107 8.05 4.25 8.53
N SER A 108 7.64 5.24 9.32
CA SER A 108 8.49 5.81 10.38
C SER A 108 8.74 4.77 11.49
N ILE A 109 10.00 4.62 11.91
CA ILE A 109 10.44 3.74 13.01
C ILE A 109 9.72 4.09 14.33
N ARG A 110 9.30 5.35 14.54
CA ARG A 110 8.61 5.76 15.78
C ARG A 110 7.25 5.10 15.97
N SER A 111 6.63 4.58 14.90
CA SER A 111 5.35 3.85 15.00
C SER A 111 5.49 2.43 15.57
N LEU A 112 6.71 1.87 15.63
CA LEU A 112 6.96 0.52 16.12
C LEU A 112 7.17 0.44 17.65
N SER A 113 7.41 1.57 18.31
CA SER A 113 7.79 1.62 19.73
C SER A 113 6.62 1.59 20.73
N CYS A 114 5.36 1.77 20.28
CA CYS A 114 4.21 1.85 21.21
C CYS A 114 3.46 0.53 21.46
N ARG A 115 3.92 -0.62 20.95
CA ARG A 115 3.21 -1.92 21.13
C ARG A 115 3.93 -2.94 22.01
N LYS A 116 4.88 -2.53 22.85
CA LYS A 116 5.59 -3.47 23.74
C LYS A 116 5.58 -3.02 25.20
N ARG A 117 4.40 -3.13 25.83
CA ARG A 117 4.21 -3.61 27.22
C ARG A 117 2.73 -3.62 27.57
N SER A 118 2.10 -4.78 27.48
CA SER A 118 0.99 -5.15 28.36
C SER A 118 0.77 -6.65 28.27
N CYS A 119 1.41 -7.39 29.17
CA CYS A 119 0.94 -8.67 29.72
C CYS A 119 1.99 -9.12 30.74
N ASP A 120 1.66 -9.03 32.03
CA ASP A 120 1.93 -10.08 33.00
C ASP A 120 1.07 -9.88 34.25
N SER A 121 0.80 -11.01 34.89
CA SER A 121 -0.36 -11.40 35.70
C SER A 121 -0.24 -11.16 37.22
N TYR A 122 -1.39 -10.92 37.86
CA TYR A 122 -1.92 -11.19 39.23
C TYR A 122 -1.02 -11.40 40.49
N GLU A 123 -1.48 -10.70 41.56
CA GLU A 123 -1.59 -11.00 43.02
C GLU A 123 -0.37 -11.17 43.95
N PHE A 124 -0.19 -10.23 44.92
CA PHE A 124 -0.45 -10.46 46.37
C PHE A 124 -0.43 -9.16 47.21
N GLN A 125 -1.02 -9.24 48.40
CA GLN A 125 -1.37 -8.20 49.40
C GLN A 125 -0.24 -7.32 49.99
N ALA A 126 -0.63 -6.12 50.44
CA ALA A 126 -0.50 -5.59 51.82
C ALA A 126 0.03 -4.13 51.96
N GLU A 127 -0.73 -3.35 52.74
CA GLU A 127 -0.38 -2.21 53.61
C GLU A 127 0.07 -0.83 53.04
N ASN A 128 -0.60 0.22 53.56
CA ASN A 128 -0.33 1.67 53.42
C ASN A 128 0.90 2.13 54.29
N PRO A 129 1.23 3.44 54.40
CA PRO A 129 1.92 4.37 53.47
C PRO A 129 3.20 4.99 54.15
N PRO A 130 3.94 5.99 53.59
CA PRO A 130 3.54 7.40 53.76
C PRO A 130 3.96 8.39 52.64
N LYS A 131 3.10 9.41 52.50
CA LYS A 131 3.28 10.84 52.16
C LYS A 131 4.63 11.33 51.59
N HIS A 132 4.56 12.01 50.43
CA HIS A 132 5.10 13.38 50.30
C HIS A 132 4.28 14.20 49.28
N ASN A 133 3.82 15.36 49.73
CA ASN A 133 3.16 16.42 48.97
C ASN A 133 4.08 16.99 47.87
N LEU A 134 3.51 17.37 46.72
CA LEU A 134 3.56 18.74 46.16
C LEU A 134 2.70 18.83 44.88
N GLN A 135 1.50 19.40 45.05
CA GLN A 135 0.71 20.31 44.19
C GLN A 135 1.01 20.40 42.68
N PRO A 136 -0.06 20.50 41.86
CA PRO A 136 -0.28 21.75 41.11
C PRO A 136 -1.70 22.33 41.28
N SER A 137 -1.78 23.66 41.21
CA SER A 137 -2.98 24.47 41.36
C SER A 137 -3.99 24.29 40.22
N PRO A 138 -5.29 24.53 40.48
CA PRO A 138 -6.37 24.42 39.50
C PRO A 138 -6.60 25.75 38.77
N GLN A 139 -7.22 25.72 37.59
CA GLN A 139 -8.42 26.53 37.27
C GLN A 139 -8.91 26.32 35.81
N PRO A 140 -10.19 26.63 35.53
CA PRO A 140 -11.10 25.78 34.75
C PRO A 140 -11.73 26.50 33.54
N TRP A 141 -12.26 25.72 32.60
CA TRP A 141 -13.41 26.10 31.79
C TRP A 141 -14.06 24.80 31.31
N ASP A 142 -15.11 24.39 32.01
CA ASP A 142 -16.14 23.53 31.48
C ASP A 142 -17.14 24.38 30.70
N ASP A 143 -17.88 23.69 29.83
CA ASP A 143 -19.22 23.99 29.38
C ASP A 143 -19.36 24.75 28.06
N PHE A 144 -19.53 24.00 26.96
CA PHE A 144 -20.69 24.17 26.08
C PHE A 144 -21.03 22.85 25.40
N SER A 145 -22.05 22.21 25.95
CA SER A 145 -22.82 21.13 25.34
C SER A 145 -23.80 21.71 24.32
N LEU A 146 -23.76 21.27 23.05
CA LEU A 146 -24.89 21.38 22.12
C LEU A 146 -24.97 20.15 21.18
N GLN A 147 -26.20 19.66 21.07
CA GLN A 147 -26.69 18.47 20.39
C GLN A 147 -26.71 18.57 18.84
N PRO A 148 -26.96 17.44 18.13
CA PRO A 148 -26.79 17.35 16.68
C PRO A 148 -27.99 17.94 15.92
N GLN A 149 -27.73 18.71 14.86
CA GLN A 149 -28.75 19.08 13.87
C GLN A 149 -28.52 18.38 12.53
N THR A 150 -29.56 17.64 12.14
CA THR A 150 -29.88 17.18 10.80
C THR A 150 -30.02 18.34 9.82
N VAL A 151 -29.28 18.32 8.71
CA VAL A 151 -29.64 19.06 7.48
C VAL A 151 -29.39 18.15 6.26
N LEU A 152 -30.42 18.07 5.43
CA LEU A 152 -30.63 17.28 4.22
C LEU A 152 -30.17 18.07 2.98
N GLN A 153 -29.54 17.37 2.00
CA GLN A 153 -29.46 17.65 0.54
C GLN A 153 -28.77 18.97 0.10
N GLU A 154 -27.90 19.06 -0.92
CA GLU A 154 -27.87 18.52 -2.31
C GLU A 154 -26.40 18.23 -2.71
N ARG A 155 -26.05 17.09 -3.32
CA ARG A 155 -25.97 16.80 -4.77
C ARG A 155 -25.10 17.76 -5.59
N GLU A 156 -23.85 17.36 -5.84
CA GLU A 156 -23.19 17.63 -7.12
C GLU A 156 -22.21 16.51 -7.49
N ALA A 157 -22.28 16.12 -8.76
CA ALA A 157 -21.73 14.90 -9.32
C ALA A 157 -20.41 15.18 -10.03
N VAL A 158 -19.36 14.41 -9.73
CA VAL A 158 -18.20 14.26 -10.61
C VAL A 158 -17.70 12.82 -10.57
N ALA A 159 -17.85 12.17 -11.72
CA ALA A 159 -17.16 10.99 -12.22
C ALA A 159 -16.99 9.79 -11.26
N GLN A 160 -18.01 8.94 -11.25
CA GLN A 160 -17.82 7.50 -11.06
C GLN A 160 -16.86 7.00 -12.14
N HIS A 161 -15.58 6.86 -11.81
CA HIS A 161 -14.76 5.87 -12.49
C HIS A 161 -15.34 4.52 -12.09
N ASP A 162 -16.05 3.90 -13.02
CA ASP A 162 -16.45 2.50 -12.98
C ASP A 162 -15.23 1.65 -12.65
N ASN A 163 -15.05 1.38 -11.37
CA ASN A 163 -14.30 0.23 -10.92
C ASN A 163 -15.14 -0.95 -11.40
N PRO A 164 -14.69 -1.78 -12.36
CA PRO A 164 -15.44 -2.99 -12.64
C PRO A 164 -15.39 -3.77 -11.35
N ALA A 165 -16.51 -3.79 -10.62
CA ALA A 165 -16.75 -4.77 -9.58
C ALA A 165 -16.56 -6.10 -10.30
N ILE A 166 -15.37 -6.69 -10.16
CA ILE A 166 -15.05 -7.98 -10.76
C ILE A 166 -16.11 -8.90 -10.19
N SER A 167 -17.07 -9.22 -11.05
CA SER A 167 -18.14 -10.13 -10.74
C SER A 167 -17.43 -11.44 -10.47
N TYR A 168 -17.34 -11.80 -9.19
CA TYR A 168 -16.83 -13.07 -8.67
C TYR A 168 -17.65 -14.28 -9.20
N ARG A 169 -18.29 -14.20 -10.36
CA ARG A 169 -19.25 -15.20 -10.86
C ARG A 169 -18.60 -16.43 -11.48
N LEU A 170 -17.28 -16.47 -11.64
CA LEU A 170 -16.57 -17.64 -12.18
C LEU A 170 -15.38 -17.94 -11.27
N PHE A 171 -15.38 -19.15 -10.70
CA PHE A 171 -14.23 -19.75 -10.05
C PHE A 171 -13.51 -20.64 -11.09
N PRO A 172 -12.55 -20.12 -11.85
CA PRO A 172 -11.77 -20.95 -12.77
C PRO A 172 -10.86 -21.86 -11.94
N TRP A 173 -11.08 -23.17 -12.05
CA TRP A 173 -10.20 -24.20 -11.51
C TRP A 173 -9.49 -24.95 -12.65
N PRO A 174 -8.15 -25.12 -12.62
CA PRO A 174 -7.22 -24.60 -11.62
C PRO A 174 -7.11 -23.07 -11.66
N MET A 175 -6.75 -22.46 -10.52
CA MET A 175 -6.44 -21.03 -10.50
C MET A 175 -5.22 -20.79 -11.39
N THR A 176 -5.30 -19.77 -12.24
CA THR A 176 -4.18 -19.34 -13.07
C THR A 176 -3.43 -18.18 -12.40
N PRO A 177 -2.14 -17.96 -12.74
CA PRO A 177 -1.42 -16.77 -12.29
C PRO A 177 -2.13 -15.46 -12.70
N GLY A 178 -2.78 -15.42 -13.87
CA GLY A 178 -3.58 -14.28 -14.29
C GLY A 178 -4.74 -14.00 -13.33
N THR A 179 -5.51 -15.04 -12.98
CA THR A 179 -6.60 -14.92 -12.00
C THR A 179 -6.10 -14.44 -10.64
N LEU A 180 -4.98 -14.97 -10.15
CA LEU A 180 -4.41 -14.52 -8.87
C LEU A 180 -3.98 -13.04 -8.94
N LYS A 181 -3.40 -12.61 -10.06
CA LYS A 181 -3.04 -11.20 -10.30
C LYS A 181 -4.28 -10.30 -10.26
N ASP A 182 -5.37 -10.71 -10.89
CA ASP A 182 -6.63 -9.95 -10.87
C ASP A 182 -7.24 -9.87 -9.46
N VAL A 183 -7.25 -10.98 -8.73
CA VAL A 183 -7.68 -11.03 -7.33
C VAL A 183 -6.85 -10.07 -6.47
N LEU A 184 -5.52 -10.04 -6.64
CA LEU A 184 -4.65 -9.14 -5.89
C LEU A 184 -4.89 -7.67 -6.28
N ASN A 185 -5.08 -7.38 -7.58
CA ASN A 185 -5.32 -6.02 -8.05
C ASN A 185 -6.66 -5.43 -7.57
N SER A 186 -7.62 -6.27 -7.19
CA SER A 186 -8.93 -5.84 -6.67
C SER A 186 -8.84 -5.05 -5.36
N SER A 187 -7.75 -5.18 -4.60
CA SER A 187 -7.60 -4.54 -3.29
C SER A 187 -6.32 -3.69 -3.21
N ALA A 188 -6.35 -2.61 -2.42
CA ALA A 188 -5.16 -1.77 -2.20
C ALA A 188 -3.99 -2.57 -1.60
N ILE A 189 -4.28 -3.48 -0.66
CA ILE A 189 -3.27 -4.34 -0.05
C ILE A 189 -2.69 -5.35 -1.06
N GLY A 190 -3.51 -5.92 -1.95
CA GLY A 190 -3.03 -6.83 -2.98
C GLY A 190 -2.19 -6.13 -4.05
N ARG A 191 -2.54 -4.89 -4.44
CA ARG A 191 -1.69 -4.05 -5.29
C ARG A 191 -0.34 -3.75 -4.64
N SER A 192 -0.33 -3.44 -3.33
CA SER A 192 0.92 -3.24 -2.57
C SER A 192 1.75 -4.53 -2.50
N ILE A 193 1.12 -5.70 -2.33
CA ILE A 193 1.82 -7.01 -2.37
C ILE A 193 2.48 -7.23 -3.74
N MET A 194 1.77 -6.95 -4.85
CA MET A 194 2.32 -7.07 -6.20
C MET A 194 3.50 -6.11 -6.41
N ALA A 195 3.39 -4.86 -5.96
CA ALA A 195 4.47 -3.88 -6.07
C ALA A 195 5.72 -4.28 -5.26
N MET A 196 5.53 -4.74 -4.03
CA MET A 196 6.62 -5.13 -3.13
C MET A 196 7.28 -6.45 -3.54
N GLY A 197 6.51 -7.43 -3.99
CA GLY A 197 7.02 -8.76 -4.33
C GLY A 197 7.83 -8.80 -5.63
N CYS A 198 7.69 -7.79 -6.49
CA CYS A 198 8.59 -7.56 -7.61
C CYS A 198 9.98 -7.05 -7.20
N LEU A 199 10.09 -6.42 -6.03
CA LEU A 199 11.35 -5.81 -5.53
C LEU A 199 12.17 -6.77 -4.65
N GLY A 200 11.55 -7.84 -4.15
CA GLY A 200 12.20 -8.82 -3.29
C GLY A 200 11.20 -9.70 -2.54
N GLY A 201 11.71 -10.55 -1.65
CA GLY A 201 10.87 -11.40 -0.81
C GLY A 201 9.98 -10.56 0.10
N LEU A 202 8.71 -10.94 0.23
CA LEU A 202 7.75 -10.26 1.08
C LEU A 202 8.08 -10.48 2.55
N GLY A 203 7.98 -9.42 3.34
CA GLY A 203 8.02 -9.55 4.79
C GLY A 203 6.85 -10.38 5.32
N LYS A 204 7.03 -11.02 6.49
CA LYS A 204 6.03 -11.89 7.14
C LYS A 204 4.61 -11.31 7.20
N SER A 205 4.50 -9.99 7.41
CA SER A 205 3.21 -9.30 7.45
C SER A 205 2.51 -9.31 6.08
N LEU A 206 3.23 -9.08 4.98
CA LEU A 206 2.65 -9.12 3.63
C LEU A 206 2.40 -10.55 3.18
N GLN A 207 3.25 -11.51 3.54
CA GLN A 207 2.99 -12.94 3.31
C GLN A 207 1.70 -13.39 4.00
N TYR A 208 1.46 -12.92 5.24
CA TYR A 208 0.22 -13.19 5.97
C TYR A 208 -1.00 -12.60 5.25
N GLN A 209 -0.91 -11.37 4.74
CA GLN A 209 -2.01 -10.74 4.00
C GLN A 209 -2.25 -11.39 2.64
N LEU A 210 -1.19 -11.77 1.91
CA LEU A 210 -1.31 -12.54 0.68
C LEU A 210 -2.05 -13.86 0.93
N THR A 211 -1.63 -14.58 1.97
CA THR A 211 -2.28 -15.83 2.37
C THR A 211 -3.74 -15.59 2.75
N ALA A 212 -4.06 -14.48 3.43
CA ALA A 212 -5.43 -14.11 3.77
C ALA A 212 -6.29 -13.94 2.52
N ILE A 213 -5.86 -13.10 1.58
CA ILE A 213 -6.60 -12.79 0.35
C ILE A 213 -6.90 -14.06 -0.45
N ILE A 214 -5.90 -14.93 -0.63
CA ILE A 214 -6.06 -16.17 -1.40
C ILE A 214 -7.06 -17.12 -0.74
N ILE A 215 -6.97 -17.27 0.59
CA ILE A 215 -7.89 -18.16 1.33
C ILE A 215 -9.29 -17.56 1.41
N ASP A 216 -9.42 -16.24 1.54
CA ASP A 216 -10.72 -15.55 1.50
C ASP A 216 -11.40 -15.79 0.16
N TYR A 217 -10.67 -15.59 -0.94
CA TYR A 217 -11.13 -15.91 -2.30
C TYR A 217 -11.54 -17.39 -2.41
N HIS A 218 -10.71 -18.34 -1.97
CA HIS A 218 -11.04 -19.77 -2.02
C HIS A 218 -12.32 -20.08 -1.22
N MET A 219 -12.45 -19.55 -0.01
CA MET A 219 -13.58 -19.82 0.89
C MET A 219 -14.90 -19.20 0.43
N GLU A 220 -14.87 -18.23 -0.50
CA GLU A 220 -16.07 -17.70 -1.13
C GLU A 220 -16.76 -18.74 -2.02
N TYR A 221 -15.98 -19.65 -2.63
CA TYR A 221 -16.49 -20.67 -3.55
C TYR A 221 -16.49 -22.08 -2.98
N GLU A 222 -15.50 -22.41 -2.14
CA GLU A 222 -15.29 -23.77 -1.66
C GLU A 222 -15.12 -23.86 -0.13
N ALA A 223 -15.84 -24.81 0.46
CA ALA A 223 -15.81 -25.05 1.91
C ALA A 223 -14.69 -26.00 2.37
N LYS A 224 -13.93 -26.58 1.43
CA LYS A 224 -12.88 -27.59 1.66
C LYS A 224 -11.69 -27.27 0.76
N ILE A 225 -10.49 -27.34 1.32
CA ILE A 225 -9.24 -27.19 0.58
C ILE A 225 -8.52 -28.54 0.45
N THR A 226 -8.03 -28.84 -0.74
CA THR A 226 -7.32 -30.07 -1.09
C THR A 226 -5.82 -29.81 -1.26
N THR A 227 -5.00 -30.88 -1.27
CA THR A 227 -3.55 -30.75 -1.51
C THR A 227 -3.22 -30.18 -2.90
N PRO A 228 -3.83 -30.65 -4.01
CA PRO A 228 -3.61 -30.05 -5.33
C PRO A 228 -3.97 -28.56 -5.40
N GLN A 229 -4.97 -28.12 -4.63
CA GLN A 229 -5.30 -26.69 -4.49
C GLN A 229 -4.21 -25.89 -3.80
N LEU A 230 -3.69 -26.38 -2.69
CA LEU A 230 -2.58 -25.72 -1.99
C LEU A 230 -1.32 -25.65 -2.87
N GLU A 231 -1.03 -26.73 -3.61
CA GLU A 231 0.08 -26.77 -4.57
C GLU A 231 -0.12 -25.77 -5.70
N ASN A 232 -1.32 -25.72 -6.29
CA ASN A 232 -1.64 -24.75 -7.35
C ASN A 232 -1.55 -23.31 -6.87
N TYR A 233 -2.02 -23.00 -5.65
CA TYR A 233 -1.87 -21.66 -5.08
C TYR A 233 -0.40 -21.30 -4.84
N ALA A 234 0.40 -22.20 -4.28
CA ALA A 234 1.84 -21.96 -4.09
C ALA A 234 2.57 -21.75 -5.43
N TYR A 235 2.18 -22.50 -6.46
CA TYR A 235 2.67 -22.33 -7.82
C TYR A 235 2.32 -20.95 -8.39
N CYS A 236 1.05 -20.53 -8.30
CA CYS A 236 0.63 -19.21 -8.79
C CYS A 236 1.32 -18.07 -8.05
N ILE A 237 1.50 -18.19 -6.73
CA ILE A 237 2.24 -17.21 -5.91
C ILE A 237 3.67 -17.06 -6.43
N THR A 238 4.41 -18.17 -6.55
CA THR A 238 5.82 -18.14 -6.96
C THR A 238 6.03 -17.79 -8.43
N THR A 239 5.00 -17.97 -9.26
CA THR A 239 4.99 -17.49 -10.65
C THR A 239 4.85 -15.97 -10.72
N LEU A 240 4.00 -15.37 -9.88
CA LEU A 240 3.80 -13.91 -9.84
C LEU A 240 4.86 -13.17 -9.02
N LEU A 241 5.42 -13.82 -8.01
CA LEU A 241 6.34 -13.25 -7.04
C LEU A 241 7.60 -14.13 -6.99
N PRO A 242 8.57 -13.94 -7.91
CA PRO A 242 9.69 -14.87 -8.09
C PRO A 242 10.62 -15.00 -6.89
N HIS A 243 10.60 -14.02 -5.99
CA HIS A 243 11.43 -14.02 -4.77
C HIS A 243 10.78 -14.75 -3.59
N GLU A 244 9.53 -15.19 -3.73
CA GLU A 244 8.86 -15.99 -2.73
C GLU A 244 9.27 -17.47 -2.78
N ASN A 245 9.17 -18.14 -1.64
CA ASN A 245 9.46 -19.56 -1.54
C ASN A 245 8.15 -20.36 -1.45
N ALA A 246 7.94 -21.28 -2.40
CA ALA A 246 6.75 -22.15 -2.44
C ALA A 246 6.52 -22.90 -1.12
N LEU A 247 7.59 -23.35 -0.45
CA LEU A 247 7.51 -24.09 0.81
C LEU A 247 7.02 -23.24 1.99
N THR A 248 7.07 -21.91 1.88
CA THR A 248 6.43 -21.01 2.86
C THR A 248 4.92 -21.18 2.83
N TYR A 249 4.35 -21.34 1.63
CA TYR A 249 2.91 -21.35 1.40
C TYR A 249 2.31 -22.74 1.47
N HIS A 250 3.00 -23.73 0.92
CA HIS A 250 2.57 -25.12 0.96
C HIS A 250 3.72 -26.07 1.26
N ILE A 251 3.54 -26.89 2.29
CA ILE A 251 4.42 -28.02 2.58
C ILE A 251 3.58 -29.30 2.39
N PRO A 252 3.94 -30.17 1.43
CA PRO A 252 3.23 -31.43 1.20
C PRO A 252 3.21 -32.30 2.45
N ARG A 253 2.26 -33.24 2.49
CA ARG A 253 2.25 -34.25 3.55
C ARG A 253 3.51 -35.10 3.44
N GLY A 254 4.22 -35.26 4.54
CA GLY A 254 5.41 -36.09 4.63
C GLY A 254 5.12 -37.37 5.44
N PRO A 255 6.05 -38.34 5.43
CA PRO A 255 5.91 -39.58 6.20
C PRO A 255 5.69 -39.35 7.71
N ASN A 256 6.23 -38.24 8.23
CA ASN A 256 6.11 -37.85 9.65
C ASN A 256 4.99 -36.82 9.92
N ARG A 257 4.20 -36.41 8.92
CA ARG A 257 3.17 -35.36 9.06
C ARG A 257 1.83 -35.80 8.47
N ARG A 258 0.83 -35.95 9.36
CA ARG A 258 -0.53 -36.34 8.98
C ARG A 258 -1.25 -35.30 8.09
N ASN A 259 -0.97 -34.01 8.31
CA ASN A 259 -1.60 -32.89 7.62
C ASN A 259 -0.56 -32.07 6.83
N PRO A 260 -0.98 -31.41 5.73
CA PRO A 260 -0.08 -30.51 5.00
C PRO A 260 0.30 -29.32 5.89
N GLY A 261 1.46 -28.72 5.62
CA GLY A 261 1.93 -27.51 6.27
C GLY A 261 1.89 -26.30 5.34
N GLY A 262 2.52 -25.22 5.79
CA GLY A 262 2.57 -23.94 5.06
C GLY A 262 1.47 -22.98 5.47
N SER A 263 1.66 -21.70 5.16
CA SER A 263 0.77 -20.63 5.61
C SER A 263 -0.66 -20.77 5.09
N LEU A 264 -0.85 -21.26 3.86
CA LEU A 264 -2.17 -21.40 3.23
C LEU A 264 -3.08 -22.36 4.00
N TYR A 265 -2.58 -23.56 4.32
CA TYR A 265 -3.35 -24.54 5.06
C TYR A 265 -3.63 -24.07 6.50
N SER A 266 -2.61 -23.54 7.18
CA SER A 266 -2.77 -22.99 8.53
C SER A 266 -3.83 -21.88 8.58
N ARG A 267 -3.83 -20.98 7.60
CA ARG A 267 -4.82 -19.89 7.51
C ARG A 267 -6.23 -20.43 7.29
N PHE A 268 -6.41 -21.36 6.34
CA PHE A 268 -7.71 -21.98 6.07
C PHE A 268 -8.31 -22.65 7.31
N ILE A 269 -7.51 -23.42 8.05
CA ILE A 269 -7.98 -24.08 9.29
C ILE A 269 -8.34 -23.05 10.36
N ASN A 270 -7.48 -22.07 10.61
CA ASN A 270 -7.73 -21.03 11.61
C ASN A 270 -9.02 -20.26 11.28
N GLN A 271 -9.23 -19.93 10.01
CA GLN A 271 -10.42 -19.21 9.59
C GLN A 271 -11.70 -20.04 9.71
N LYS A 272 -11.65 -21.35 9.43
CA LYS A 272 -12.79 -22.25 9.71
C LYS A 272 -13.11 -22.32 11.20
N ILE A 273 -12.11 -22.38 12.06
CA ILE A 273 -12.30 -22.40 13.52
C ILE A 273 -12.93 -21.08 13.97
N SER A 274 -12.40 -19.93 13.51
CA SER A 274 -12.94 -18.61 13.86
C SER A 274 -14.38 -18.42 13.39
N LYS A 275 -14.73 -18.80 12.15
CA LYS A 275 -16.12 -18.73 11.66
C LYS A 275 -17.07 -19.62 12.46
N LYS A 276 -16.64 -20.82 12.86
CA LYS A 276 -17.44 -21.71 13.70
C LYS A 276 -17.66 -21.13 15.10
N ALA A 277 -16.62 -20.55 15.71
CA ALA A 277 -16.73 -19.92 17.03
C ALA A 277 -17.70 -18.73 17.01
N LEU A 278 -17.65 -17.90 15.96
CA LEU A 278 -18.59 -16.78 15.77
C LEU A 278 -20.03 -17.26 15.63
N ALA A 279 -20.28 -18.33 14.87
CA ALA A 279 -21.62 -18.88 14.70
C ALA A 279 -22.21 -19.38 16.04
N ILE A 280 -21.41 -20.06 16.86
CA ILE A 280 -21.83 -20.55 18.18
C ILE A 280 -22.11 -19.38 19.14
N GLY A 281 -21.25 -18.37 19.17
CA GLY A 281 -21.44 -17.19 20.02
C GLY A 281 -22.72 -16.41 19.66
N ASN A 282 -23.01 -16.26 18.37
CA ASN A 282 -24.23 -15.60 17.91
C ASN A 282 -25.50 -16.41 18.22
N SER A 283 -25.45 -17.75 18.17
CA SER A 283 -26.58 -18.60 18.56
C SER A 283 -26.87 -18.54 20.07
N LEU A 284 -25.85 -18.37 20.91
CA LEU A 284 -26.00 -18.22 22.36
C LEU A 284 -26.52 -16.83 22.77
N ALA A 285 -26.22 -15.79 21.99
CA ALA A 285 -26.70 -14.43 22.25
C ALA A 285 -28.14 -14.16 21.77
N ALA A 286 -28.71 -15.07 20.98
CA ALA A 286 -30.06 -14.95 20.42
C ALA A 286 -31.13 -15.73 21.21
N THR A 287 -30.74 -16.42 22.28
CA THR A 287 -31.61 -17.09 23.28
C THR A 287 -31.65 -16.31 24.57
#